data_AF-A0A2W4SFS9-F1
#
_entry.id   AF-A0A2W4SFS9-F1
#
_cell.length_a   1.000
_cell.length_b   1.000
_cell.length_c   1.000
_cell.angle_alpha   90.00
_cell.angle_beta   90.00
_cell.angle_gamma   90.00
#
_symmetry.space_group_name_H-M   'P 1'
#
loop_
_entity.id
_entity.type
_entity.pdbx_description
1 polymer ?
#
loop_
_entity_poly.entity_id
_entity_poly.type
_entity_poly.pdbx_seq_one_letter_code
_entity_poly.pdbx_strand_id
1 'polypeptide(L)'
;MRTPRPFLVALVGFTLSPSVAHAQEPAPPRWAVSVGGGAMLPAWLYNARVTAKSSSESFSTMYSERTRIAPLVGGALRYRPQSGFGAFIGVDLVSASTEASYSGGRGGPQQIGRSVRIWTFTAGMAVRLGQWADGAGGVAYLVAPVVTHHTLDLSNGHRDVFATQFGAPADAPLQWRSRSWTGWGLSLGVTARFPVTRDLGLRVGVNSLVLPAAADDMESLEADEVERLAGRRPVFDYSGFTTYYPSIQVAVDYVLSRARPGPPAAAAPRPPDPRAEESAEARAARELAARGDTAAAIATLRARVRQTPHDPSAWRELALLLAVIAESDSTAAPGAWEALQHAVSLNPDDVQLLAAYGRTRALVERTQAVTEAPPEPFTVSAVAVQVAEAGGLSLSVEASGLPLSPDGRARYRVTIEVLDPAGERVPLRPAAAPDSAPTAALELERGADSPSVAERIALLLARSQPGTHTVRVRVTSLASGRSVTRTAAFEIR
;
A
#
# COMPACT_ATOMS: atom_id res chain seq x y z
N MET A 1 39.80 16.15 17.18
CA MET A 1 38.43 16.33 17.73
C MET A 1 37.57 16.93 16.62
N ARG A 2 36.65 16.16 16.04
CA ARG A 2 35.70 16.63 15.03
C ARG A 2 34.30 16.60 15.62
N THR A 3 33.66 17.77 15.64
CA THR A 3 32.32 18.04 16.15
C THR A 3 31.24 17.29 15.36
N PRO A 4 30.24 16.67 16.01
CA PRO A 4 29.08 16.11 15.31
C PRO A 4 28.15 17.26 14.85
N ARG A 5 27.78 17.25 13.57
CA ARG A 5 26.74 18.13 13.02
C ARG A 5 25.35 17.61 13.43
N PRO A 6 24.39 18.46 13.84
CA PRO A 6 23.03 18.03 14.12
C PRO A 6 22.26 17.82 12.81
N PHE A 7 21.70 16.62 12.60
CA PHE A 7 20.77 16.33 11.51
C PHE A 7 19.34 16.59 11.96
N LEU A 8 18.66 17.50 11.26
CA LEU A 8 17.28 17.91 11.45
C LEU A 8 16.36 16.96 10.66
N VAL A 9 15.45 16.27 11.34
CA VAL A 9 14.43 15.41 10.73
C VAL A 9 13.18 16.26 10.48
N ALA A 10 12.83 16.47 9.20
CA ALA A 10 11.57 17.08 8.81
C ALA A 10 10.48 16.01 8.67
N LEU A 11 9.45 16.10 9.51
CA LEU A 11 8.28 15.21 9.52
C LEU A 11 7.13 15.94 8.83
N VAL A 12 6.80 15.56 7.59
CA VAL A 12 5.65 16.13 6.86
C VAL A 12 4.44 15.23 7.11
N GLY A 13 3.40 15.82 7.69
CA GLY A 13 2.14 15.16 8.02
C GLY A 13 1.21 15.02 6.81
N PHE A 14 0.51 13.89 6.75
CA PHE A 14 -0.73 13.75 5.98
C PHE A 14 -1.79 13.11 6.88
N THR A 15 -2.89 13.82 7.08
CA THR A 15 -4.11 13.33 7.72
C THR A 15 -5.10 12.95 6.64
N LEU A 16 -5.48 11.67 6.59
CA LEU A 16 -6.72 11.22 5.93
C LEU A 16 -7.51 10.43 6.96
N SER A 17 -8.70 10.93 7.29
CA SER A 17 -9.65 10.31 8.21
C SER A 17 -10.69 9.54 7.38
N PRO A 18 -10.97 8.26 7.70
CA PRO A 18 -12.25 7.67 7.41
C PRO A 18 -13.06 7.55 8.71
N SER A 19 -14.25 8.13 8.66
CA SER A 19 -15.32 7.99 9.65
C SER A 19 -16.09 6.71 9.36
N VAL A 20 -16.14 5.75 10.29
CA VAL A 20 -17.23 4.78 10.38
C VAL A 20 -17.49 4.53 11.86
N ALA A 21 -18.73 4.79 12.29
CA ALA A 21 -19.18 4.57 13.66
C ALA A 21 -19.40 3.07 13.90
N HIS A 22 -18.71 2.48 14.88
CA HIS A 22 -19.02 1.16 15.42
C HIS A 22 -19.19 1.24 16.94
N ALA A 23 -20.12 0.40 17.44
CA ALA A 23 -20.51 0.21 18.83
C ALA A 23 -19.31 0.31 19.80
N GLN A 24 -19.50 0.98 20.95
CA GLN A 24 -18.50 1.27 21.98
C GLN A 24 -17.26 0.36 21.93
N GLU A 25 -16.36 0.69 21.01
CA GLU A 25 -15.18 -0.10 20.74
C GLU A 25 -14.22 0.07 21.92
N PRO A 26 -13.49 -0.99 22.34
CA PRO A 26 -12.38 -0.82 23.25
C PRO A 26 -11.42 0.19 22.63
N ALA A 27 -11.25 1.35 23.28
CA ALA A 27 -10.55 2.46 22.66
C ALA A 27 -9.16 2.04 22.16
N PRO A 28 -8.80 2.38 20.91
CA PRO A 28 -7.60 1.85 20.27
C PRO A 28 -6.35 2.33 21.02
N PRO A 29 -5.31 1.49 21.15
CA PRO A 29 -4.05 1.87 21.79
C PRO A 29 -3.44 3.06 21.07
N ARG A 30 -3.07 4.09 21.84
CA ARG A 30 -2.27 5.20 21.34
C ARG A 30 -0.79 4.82 21.29
N TRP A 31 -0.32 4.11 22.32
CA TRP A 31 1.06 3.68 22.44
C TRP A 31 1.14 2.21 22.87
N ALA A 32 2.05 1.47 22.25
CA ALA A 32 2.44 0.13 22.68
C ALA A 32 3.96 0.00 22.66
N VAL A 33 4.52 -0.70 23.63
CA VAL A 33 5.93 -1.11 23.66
C VAL A 33 5.98 -2.58 23.32
N SER A 34 6.95 -2.97 22.51
CA SER A 34 7.27 -4.37 22.28
C SER A 34 8.68 -4.69 22.69
N VAL A 35 8.88 -5.87 23.25
CA VAL A 35 10.20 -6.44 23.47
C VAL A 35 10.15 -7.90 23.00
N GLY A 36 11.18 -8.32 22.29
CA GLY A 36 11.18 -9.64 21.66
C GLY A 36 12.55 -10.15 21.30
N GLY A 37 12.56 -11.41 20.88
CA GLY A 37 13.72 -12.11 20.38
C GLY A 37 13.43 -12.75 19.03
N GLY A 38 14.47 -13.08 18.29
CA GLY A 38 14.35 -13.65 16.97
C GLY A 38 15.67 -14.19 16.46
N ALA A 39 15.71 -14.42 15.15
CA ALA A 39 16.90 -14.85 14.45
C ALA A 39 17.12 -13.98 13.22
N MET A 40 18.35 -13.49 13.07
CA MET A 40 18.87 -13.05 11.79
C MET A 40 19.27 -14.27 10.99
N LEU A 41 18.79 -14.36 9.75
CA LEU A 41 19.11 -15.45 8.84
C LEU A 41 20.44 -15.18 8.11
N PRO A 42 21.08 -16.20 7.52
CA PRO A 42 22.38 -16.05 6.90
C PRO A 42 22.34 -15.06 5.74
N ALA A 43 23.24 -14.09 5.77
CA ALA A 43 23.26 -12.98 4.83
C ALA A 43 24.71 -12.59 4.49
N TRP A 44 24.92 -12.01 3.31
CA TRP A 44 26.22 -11.46 2.94
C TRP A 44 26.44 -10.13 3.63
N LEU A 45 27.38 -10.05 4.58
CA LEU A 45 27.90 -8.78 5.12
C LEU A 45 28.75 -8.07 4.05
N TYR A 46 29.49 -8.87 3.27
CA TYR A 46 30.34 -8.44 2.17
C TYR A 46 30.31 -9.47 1.04
N ASN A 47 30.25 -9.04 -0.21
CA ASN A 47 30.54 -9.91 -1.35
C ASN A 47 30.98 -9.06 -2.54
N ALA A 48 32.24 -8.66 -2.55
CA ALA A 48 32.76 -7.66 -3.46
C ALA A 48 34.19 -7.96 -3.88
N ARG A 49 34.56 -7.46 -5.07
CA ARG A 49 35.96 -7.40 -5.48
C ARG A 49 36.57 -6.14 -4.86
N VAL A 50 37.70 -6.32 -4.18
CA VAL A 50 38.48 -5.26 -3.57
C VAL A 50 39.79 -5.15 -4.33
N THR A 51 40.13 -3.94 -4.76
CA THR A 51 41.42 -3.68 -5.41
C THR A 51 42.21 -2.70 -4.57
N ALA A 52 43.44 -3.07 -4.18
CA ALA A 52 44.38 -2.15 -3.53
C ALA A 52 45.48 -1.72 -4.50
N LYS A 53 45.78 -0.43 -4.49
CA LYS A 53 46.76 0.21 -5.37
C LYS A 53 47.75 1.04 -4.56
N SER A 54 49.01 1.03 -4.98
CA SER A 54 50.07 1.95 -4.56
C SER A 54 50.79 2.50 -5.80
N SER A 55 51.82 3.32 -5.61
CA SER A 55 52.61 3.89 -6.72
C SER A 55 53.30 2.85 -7.62
N SER A 56 53.55 1.64 -7.13
CA SER A 56 54.29 0.60 -7.85
C SER A 56 53.59 -0.75 -7.92
N GLU A 57 52.47 -0.93 -7.21
CA GLU A 57 51.78 -2.22 -7.10
C GLU A 57 50.28 -2.05 -7.15
N SER A 58 49.59 -2.96 -7.85
CA SER A 58 48.13 -3.08 -7.85
C SER A 58 47.76 -4.54 -7.69
N PHE A 59 46.81 -4.83 -6.83
CA PHE A 59 46.31 -6.18 -6.66
C PHE A 59 44.81 -6.20 -6.36
N SER A 60 44.17 -7.29 -6.78
CA SER A 60 42.72 -7.46 -6.67
C SER A 60 42.39 -8.81 -6.05
N THR A 61 41.45 -8.80 -5.10
CA THR A 61 40.94 -10.00 -4.42
C THR A 61 39.42 -10.01 -4.43
N MET A 62 38.85 -11.20 -4.53
CA MET A 62 37.45 -11.41 -4.19
C MET A 62 37.34 -11.59 -2.68
N TYR A 63 36.51 -10.76 -2.05
CA TYR A 63 36.17 -10.85 -0.64
C TYR A 63 34.70 -11.17 -0.46
N SER A 64 34.43 -12.25 0.26
CA SER A 64 33.08 -12.64 0.64
C SER A 64 33.03 -12.84 2.15
N GLU A 65 32.04 -12.26 2.83
CA GLU A 65 31.81 -12.50 4.25
C GLU A 65 30.33 -12.67 4.51
N ARG A 66 29.98 -13.82 5.06
CA ARG A 66 28.60 -14.22 5.32
C ARG A 66 28.35 -14.35 6.80
N THR A 67 27.26 -13.78 7.30
CA THR A 67 26.77 -14.03 8.64
C THR A 67 26.17 -15.43 8.71
N ARG A 68 26.38 -16.12 9.84
CA ARG A 68 25.60 -17.31 10.19
C ARG A 68 24.29 -16.88 10.84
N ILE A 69 23.41 -17.85 11.07
CA ILE A 69 22.20 -17.64 11.87
C ILE A 69 22.63 -17.07 13.24
N ALA A 70 22.00 -15.99 13.65
CA ALA A 70 22.37 -15.28 14.87
C ALA A 70 21.13 -14.87 15.67
N PRO A 71 21.20 -14.92 17.02
CA PRO A 71 20.13 -14.41 17.86
C PRO A 71 19.99 -12.91 17.66
N LEU A 72 18.74 -12.47 17.58
CA LEU A 72 18.35 -11.07 17.53
C LEU A 72 17.51 -10.77 18.76
N VAL A 73 17.77 -9.64 19.42
CA VAL A 73 16.93 -9.12 20.50
C VAL A 73 16.62 -7.67 20.20
N GLY A 74 15.38 -7.26 20.41
CA GLY A 74 14.98 -5.91 20.06
C GLY A 74 13.74 -5.44 20.78
N GLY A 75 13.55 -4.13 20.74
CA GLY A 75 12.39 -3.46 21.30
C GLY A 75 11.92 -2.33 20.41
N ALA A 76 10.62 -2.05 20.45
CA ALA A 76 10.05 -0.96 19.67
C ALA A 76 8.92 -0.25 20.41
N LEU A 77 8.88 1.07 20.27
CA LEU A 77 7.75 1.90 20.66
C LEU A 77 6.89 2.16 19.43
N ARG A 78 5.58 1.92 19.53
CA ARG A 78 4.63 2.07 18.43
C ARG A 78 3.53 3.05 18.77
N TYR A 79 3.28 3.95 17.84
CA TYR A 79 2.20 4.90 17.87
C TYR A 79 1.04 4.41 17.00
N ARG A 80 -0.18 4.39 17.55
CA ARG A 80 -1.40 3.92 16.90
C ARG A 80 -1.26 2.56 16.20
N PRO A 81 -0.81 1.49 16.90
CA PRO A 81 -0.52 0.20 16.29
C PRO A 81 -1.76 -0.54 15.72
N GLN A 82 -2.97 -0.05 16.00
CA GLN A 82 -4.24 -0.60 15.50
C GLN A 82 -4.93 0.33 14.48
N SER A 83 -4.33 1.47 14.13
CA SER A 83 -4.88 2.30 13.05
C SER A 83 -4.54 1.70 11.68
N GLY A 84 -5.22 2.15 10.62
CA GLY A 84 -4.81 1.86 9.24
C GLY A 84 -3.39 2.33 8.96
N PHE A 85 -2.92 3.35 9.69
CA PHE A 85 -1.58 3.89 9.61
C PHE A 85 -0.98 4.14 11.00
N GLY A 86 0.17 3.56 11.26
CA GLY A 86 0.93 3.71 12.51
C GLY A 86 2.37 4.11 12.27
N ALA A 87 3.02 4.60 13.31
CA ALA A 87 4.45 4.89 13.31
C ALA A 87 5.17 4.05 14.37
N PHE A 88 6.44 3.76 14.17
CA PHE A 88 7.25 3.05 15.16
C PHE A 88 8.70 3.51 15.18
N ILE A 89 9.32 3.35 16.34
CA ILE A 89 10.77 3.47 16.53
C ILE A 89 11.23 2.17 17.19
N GLY A 90 12.24 1.54 16.63
CA GLY A 90 12.77 0.26 17.09
C GLY A 90 14.29 0.23 17.18
N VAL A 91 14.78 -0.59 18.10
CA VAL A 91 16.21 -0.88 18.27
C VAL A 91 16.39 -2.39 18.31
N ASP A 92 17.26 -2.90 17.45
CA ASP A 92 17.64 -4.31 17.38
C ASP A 92 19.14 -4.48 17.64
N LEU A 93 19.48 -5.55 18.35
CA LEU A 93 20.84 -5.96 18.69
C LEU A 93 21.07 -7.39 18.20
N VAL A 94 22.17 -7.60 17.49
CA VAL A 94 22.58 -8.90 16.97
C VAL A 94 24.06 -9.11 17.25
N SER A 95 24.42 -10.33 17.66
CA SER A 95 25.80 -10.81 17.71
C SER A 95 25.87 -12.08 16.88
N ALA A 96 26.61 -12.05 15.78
CA ALA A 96 26.68 -13.15 14.82
C ALA A 96 28.13 -13.62 14.66
N SER A 97 28.31 -14.93 14.50
CA SER A 97 29.54 -15.45 13.88
C SER A 97 29.47 -15.23 12.37
N THR A 98 30.58 -14.86 11.75
CA THR A 98 30.71 -14.73 10.30
C THR A 98 31.68 -15.77 9.75
N GLU A 99 31.53 -16.04 8.47
CA GLU A 99 32.43 -16.86 7.69
C GLU A 99 32.91 -16.04 6.50
N ALA A 100 34.20 -15.73 6.53
CA ALA A 100 34.86 -14.96 5.50
C ALA A 100 35.62 -15.89 4.56
N SER A 101 35.38 -15.75 3.25
CA SER A 101 36.11 -16.43 2.19
C SER A 101 36.86 -15.44 1.31
N TYR A 102 38.03 -15.87 0.87
CA TYR A 102 38.96 -15.05 0.12
C TYR A 102 39.50 -15.82 -1.07
N SER A 103 39.60 -15.17 -2.24
CA SER A 103 40.29 -15.73 -3.39
C SER A 103 40.94 -14.64 -4.25
N GLY A 104 42.13 -14.93 -4.80
CA GLY A 104 42.96 -13.99 -5.55
C GLY A 104 44.16 -13.44 -4.76
N GLY A 105 45.01 -12.66 -5.41
CA GLY A 105 46.30 -12.21 -4.86
C GLY A 105 47.37 -13.31 -4.84
N ARG A 106 48.46 -13.09 -4.08
CA ARG A 106 49.56 -14.08 -3.90
C ARG A 106 49.26 -15.13 -2.82
N GLY A 107 48.14 -15.01 -2.10
CA GLY A 107 47.70 -15.96 -1.09
C GLY A 107 46.76 -17.04 -1.66
N GLY A 108 46.77 -18.23 -1.06
CA GLY A 108 45.80 -19.28 -1.36
C GLY A 108 44.40 -18.98 -0.81
N PRO A 109 43.34 -19.67 -1.27
CA PRO A 109 42.01 -19.53 -0.71
C PRO A 109 41.98 -19.85 0.78
N GLN A 110 41.29 -19.03 1.57
CA GLN A 110 41.15 -19.21 3.01
C GLN A 110 39.70 -18.98 3.45
N GLN A 111 39.30 -19.69 4.51
CA GLN A 111 38.00 -19.58 5.14
C GLN A 111 38.21 -19.31 6.63
N ILE A 112 37.59 -18.25 7.15
CA ILE A 112 37.91 -17.73 8.49
C ILE A 112 36.62 -17.45 9.25
N GLY A 113 36.54 -17.97 10.48
CA GLY A 113 35.46 -17.66 11.41
C GLY A 113 35.75 -16.39 12.19
N ARG A 114 34.80 -15.45 12.21
CA ARG A 114 34.90 -14.18 12.96
C ARG A 114 33.59 -13.89 13.69
N SER A 115 33.55 -12.76 14.40
CA SER A 115 32.33 -12.26 15.02
C SER A 115 32.03 -10.83 14.59
N VAL A 116 30.74 -10.56 14.41
CA VAL A 116 30.20 -9.23 14.14
C VAL A 116 29.11 -8.90 15.14
N ARG A 117 29.14 -7.67 15.66
CA ARG A 117 28.03 -7.09 16.41
C ARG A 117 27.33 -6.07 15.54
N ILE A 118 26.02 -6.09 15.55
CA ILE A 118 25.17 -5.24 14.73
C ILE A 118 24.15 -4.58 15.64
N TRP A 119 24.11 -3.26 15.61
CA TRP A 119 23.08 -2.46 16.24
C TRP A 119 22.27 -1.76 15.15
N THR A 120 20.96 -1.92 15.17
CA THR A 120 20.08 -1.31 14.17
C THR A 120 19.06 -0.42 14.86
N PHE A 121 19.00 0.82 14.39
CA PHE A 121 17.93 1.75 14.69
C PHE A 121 16.97 1.84 13.51
N THR A 122 15.68 1.74 13.80
CA THR A 122 14.61 1.84 12.80
C THR A 122 13.60 2.89 13.23
N ALA A 123 13.17 3.72 12.29
CA ALA A 123 12.10 4.67 12.52
C ALA A 123 11.24 4.71 11.25
N GLY A 124 9.98 4.32 11.35
CA GLY A 124 9.17 4.15 10.15
C GLY A 124 7.68 4.03 10.39
N MET A 125 7.02 3.53 9.36
CA MET A 125 5.56 3.52 9.25
C MET A 125 5.07 2.09 9.08
N ALA A 126 3.90 1.83 9.62
CA ALA A 126 3.19 0.56 9.50
C ALA A 126 1.84 0.81 8.81
N VAL A 127 1.61 0.12 7.70
CA VAL A 127 0.35 0.18 6.95
C VAL A 127 -0.41 -1.11 7.19
N ARG A 128 -1.64 -1.01 7.68
CA ARG A 128 -2.45 -2.19 8.00
C ARG A 128 -3.01 -2.82 6.73
N LEU A 129 -2.80 -4.12 6.56
CA LEU A 129 -3.28 -4.91 5.43
C LEU A 129 -4.54 -5.71 5.76
N GLY A 130 -4.71 -6.10 7.04
CA GLY A 130 -5.85 -6.89 7.49
C GLY A 130 -6.05 -6.79 9.00
N GLN A 131 -7.23 -7.18 9.45
CA GLN A 131 -7.60 -7.15 10.87
C GLN A 131 -8.44 -8.34 11.28
N TRP A 132 -8.33 -8.70 12.55
CA TRP A 132 -9.15 -9.71 13.23
C TRP A 132 -9.32 -9.31 14.70
N ALA A 133 -10.20 -10.03 15.41
CA ALA A 133 -10.51 -9.78 16.82
C ALA A 133 -10.84 -8.29 17.06
N ASP A 134 -11.80 -7.77 16.31
CA ASP A 134 -12.32 -6.40 16.44
C ASP A 134 -11.23 -5.33 16.42
N GLY A 135 -10.27 -5.49 15.51
CA GLY A 135 -9.16 -4.55 15.34
C GLY A 135 -8.01 -4.73 16.33
N ALA A 136 -8.11 -5.61 17.34
CA ALA A 136 -7.05 -5.88 18.30
C ALA A 136 -5.87 -6.69 17.70
N GLY A 137 -6.17 -7.53 16.71
CA GLY A 137 -5.20 -8.29 15.91
C GLY A 137 -5.15 -7.86 14.46
N GLY A 138 -4.00 -7.95 13.82
CA GLY A 138 -3.85 -7.47 12.44
C GLY A 138 -2.52 -7.83 11.78
N VAL A 139 -2.53 -7.80 10.45
CA VAL A 139 -1.31 -7.85 9.63
C VAL A 139 -1.01 -6.43 9.16
N ALA A 140 0.26 -6.03 9.26
CA ALA A 140 0.76 -4.76 8.80
C ALA A 140 2.03 -4.92 7.97
N TYR A 141 2.12 -4.13 6.90
CA TYR A 141 3.35 -3.92 6.14
C TYR A 141 4.17 -2.81 6.80
N LEU A 142 5.48 -3.02 6.92
CA LEU A 142 6.42 -2.08 7.50
C LEU A 142 7.29 -1.47 6.41
N VAL A 143 7.49 -0.15 6.50
CA VAL A 143 8.47 0.60 5.69
C VAL A 143 9.20 1.53 6.63
N ALA A 144 10.52 1.35 6.76
CA ALA A 144 11.32 2.17 7.65
C ALA A 144 12.71 2.45 7.07
N PRO A 145 13.18 3.71 7.00
CA PRO A 145 14.60 3.96 6.94
C PRO A 145 15.28 3.36 8.18
N VAL A 146 16.49 2.85 7.96
CA VAL A 146 17.29 2.23 9.01
C VAL A 146 18.68 2.82 9.06
N VAL A 147 19.25 2.81 10.25
CA VAL A 147 20.67 3.08 10.47
C VAL A 147 21.23 1.90 11.22
N THR A 148 22.29 1.31 10.67
CA THR A 148 22.91 0.12 11.25
C THR A 148 24.38 0.39 11.52
N HIS A 149 24.78 0.22 12.76
CA HIS A 149 26.17 0.26 13.18
C HIS A 149 26.71 -1.16 13.30
N HIS A 150 27.82 -1.44 12.64
CA HIS A 150 28.48 -2.73 12.69
C HIS A 150 29.81 -2.58 13.43
N THR A 151 30.18 -3.62 14.18
CA THR A 151 31.52 -3.78 14.72
C THR A 151 31.99 -5.19 14.38
N LEU A 152 32.93 -5.28 13.45
CA LEU A 152 33.51 -6.53 12.98
C LEU A 152 34.88 -6.74 13.62
N ASP A 153 35.09 -7.92 14.19
CA ASP A 153 36.42 -8.37 14.60
C ASP A 153 37.22 -8.74 13.35
N LEU A 154 38.38 -8.09 13.17
CA LEU A 154 39.27 -8.29 12.03
C LEU A 154 40.39 -9.28 12.31
N SER A 155 40.41 -9.93 13.47
CA SER A 155 41.43 -10.90 13.83
C SER A 155 41.59 -11.98 12.75
N ASN A 156 42.86 -12.24 12.40
CA ASN A 156 43.37 -13.25 11.47
C ASN A 156 42.93 -13.11 9.99
N GLY A 157 43.83 -13.45 9.06
CA GLY A 157 43.46 -13.87 7.70
C GLY A 157 44.18 -13.19 6.54
N HIS A 158 43.57 -13.26 5.36
CA HIS A 158 44.15 -12.74 4.11
C HIS A 158 44.52 -11.24 4.15
N ARG A 159 44.04 -10.46 5.13
CA ARG A 159 44.40 -9.05 5.27
C ARG A 159 45.86 -8.89 5.69
N ASP A 160 46.42 -9.92 6.31
CA ASP A 160 47.86 -10.00 6.53
C ASP A 160 48.62 -10.03 5.19
N VAL A 161 48.04 -10.62 4.13
CA VAL A 161 48.61 -10.58 2.77
C VAL A 161 48.59 -9.15 2.22
N PHE A 162 47.50 -8.39 2.42
CA PHE A 162 47.44 -6.96 2.08
C PHE A 162 48.56 -6.20 2.81
N ALA A 163 48.58 -6.28 4.15
CA ALA A 163 49.52 -5.51 4.95
C ALA A 163 50.98 -5.88 4.67
N THR A 164 51.31 -7.17 4.56
CA THR A 164 52.69 -7.64 4.25
C THR A 164 53.13 -7.21 2.86
N GLN A 165 52.25 -7.26 1.86
CA GLN A 165 52.56 -6.76 0.53
C GLN A 165 52.87 -5.25 0.52
N PHE A 166 52.21 -4.48 1.39
CA PHE A 166 52.51 -3.06 1.56
C PHE A 166 53.65 -2.76 2.54
N GLY A 167 54.35 -3.78 3.05
CA GLY A 167 55.58 -3.61 3.85
C GLY A 167 55.44 -3.92 5.35
N ALA A 168 54.32 -4.48 5.80
CA ALA A 168 54.21 -4.96 7.17
C ALA A 168 55.14 -6.18 7.42
N PRO A 169 55.65 -6.37 8.65
CA PRO A 169 56.52 -7.50 8.98
C PRO A 169 55.85 -8.85 8.69
N ALA A 170 56.54 -9.75 7.99
CA ALA A 170 56.04 -11.09 7.70
C ALA A 170 56.20 -12.07 8.88
N ASP A 171 57.05 -11.72 9.84
CA ASP A 171 57.56 -12.64 10.87
C ASP A 171 56.83 -12.51 12.22
N ALA A 172 55.86 -11.58 12.31
CA ALA A 172 55.13 -11.28 13.53
C ALA A 172 53.61 -11.24 13.27
N PRO A 173 52.78 -11.71 14.23
CA PRO A 173 51.34 -11.64 14.09
C PRO A 173 50.87 -10.18 14.05
N LEU A 174 50.18 -9.80 12.98
CA LEU A 174 49.63 -8.46 12.83
C LEU A 174 48.40 -8.30 13.72
N GLN A 175 48.42 -7.26 14.56
CA GLN A 175 47.30 -6.94 15.44
C GLN A 175 46.34 -5.99 14.76
N TRP A 176 45.32 -6.52 14.10
CA TRP A 176 44.21 -5.75 13.54
C TRP A 176 43.28 -5.24 14.63
N ARG A 177 42.85 -3.99 14.52
CA ARG A 177 41.80 -3.43 15.36
C ARG A 177 40.42 -3.84 14.82
N SER A 178 39.45 -3.95 15.72
CA SER A 178 38.04 -4.10 15.31
C SER A 178 37.64 -2.92 14.44
N ARG A 179 36.93 -3.21 13.35
CA ARG A 179 36.44 -2.17 12.45
C ARG A 179 34.98 -1.89 12.74
N SER A 180 34.65 -0.61 12.76
CA SER A 180 33.28 -0.16 12.93
C SER A 180 32.89 0.77 11.81
N TRP A 181 31.67 0.62 11.33
CA TRP A 181 31.11 1.49 10.31
C TRP A 181 29.61 1.60 10.49
N THR A 182 29.04 2.65 9.92
CA THR A 182 27.60 2.90 9.96
C THR A 182 27.07 2.91 8.54
N GLY A 183 26.03 2.10 8.30
CA GLY A 183 25.27 2.11 7.06
C GLY A 183 23.88 2.69 7.29
N TRP A 184 23.29 3.23 6.23
CA TRP A 184 21.87 3.54 6.19
C TRP A 184 21.20 2.67 5.13
N GLY A 185 19.89 2.47 5.23
CA GLY A 185 19.16 1.71 4.23
C GLY A 185 17.66 1.71 4.45
N LEU A 186 16.98 0.73 3.87
CA LEU A 186 15.53 0.59 3.95
C LEU A 186 15.17 -0.81 4.46
N SER A 187 14.31 -0.84 5.49
CA SER A 187 13.65 -2.04 5.96
C SER A 187 12.25 -2.13 5.39
N LEU A 188 11.95 -3.27 4.80
CA LEU A 188 10.62 -3.68 4.38
C LEU A 188 10.23 -4.94 5.14
N GLY A 189 8.99 -5.06 5.58
CA GLY A 189 8.61 -6.24 6.35
C GLY A 189 7.13 -6.43 6.48
N VAL A 190 6.74 -7.60 6.97
CA VAL A 190 5.36 -7.92 7.32
C VAL A 190 5.34 -8.35 8.78
N THR A 191 4.42 -7.79 9.55
CA THR A 191 4.19 -8.18 10.93
C THR A 191 2.75 -8.57 11.15
N ALA A 192 2.53 -9.65 11.88
CA ALA A 192 1.23 -10.10 12.37
C ALA A 192 1.18 -9.93 13.88
N ARG A 193 0.08 -9.38 14.39
CA ARG A 193 -0.19 -9.20 15.82
C ARG A 193 -1.38 -10.03 16.23
N PHE A 194 -1.19 -10.91 17.21
CA PHE A 194 -2.21 -11.75 17.83
C PHE A 194 -2.50 -11.24 19.25
N PRO A 195 -3.70 -10.73 19.54
CA PRO A 195 -4.06 -10.30 20.89
C PRO A 195 -4.11 -11.51 21.83
N VAL A 196 -3.53 -11.38 23.02
CA VAL A 196 -3.57 -12.42 24.08
C VAL A 196 -4.53 -11.98 25.18
N THR A 197 -4.40 -10.71 25.61
CA THR A 197 -5.33 -10.06 26.54
C THR A 197 -5.67 -8.67 26.02
N ARG A 198 -6.43 -7.90 26.82
CA ARG A 198 -6.74 -6.50 26.52
C ARG A 198 -5.46 -5.73 26.20
N ASP A 199 -4.44 -5.81 27.07
CA ASP A 199 -3.23 -4.98 27.01
C ASP A 199 -1.99 -5.74 26.52
N LEU A 200 -2.10 -7.05 26.27
CA LEU A 200 -1.00 -7.89 25.85
C LEU A 200 -1.28 -8.50 24.47
N GLY A 201 -0.27 -8.55 23.60
CA GLY A 201 -0.36 -9.40 22.41
C GLY A 201 1.00 -9.93 21.96
N LEU A 202 0.94 -11.03 21.22
CA LEU A 202 2.08 -11.62 20.54
C LEU A 202 2.24 -10.99 19.17
N ARG A 203 3.46 -10.67 18.77
CA ARG A 203 3.80 -10.14 17.46
C ARG A 203 4.80 -11.08 16.80
N VAL A 204 4.54 -11.42 15.55
CA VAL A 204 5.46 -12.18 14.70
C VAL A 204 5.79 -11.32 13.49
N GLY A 205 7.07 -11.20 13.16
CA GLY A 205 7.54 -10.35 12.08
C GLY A 205 8.55 -11.05 11.19
N VAL A 206 8.47 -10.77 9.90
CA VAL A 206 9.52 -11.09 8.92
C VAL A 206 9.95 -9.78 8.29
N ASN A 207 11.22 -9.44 8.47
CA ASN A 207 11.79 -8.20 7.99
C ASN A 207 12.95 -8.47 7.03
N SER A 208 13.04 -7.59 6.05
CA SER A 208 13.99 -7.56 4.96
C SER A 208 14.78 -6.26 5.05
N LEU A 209 16.05 -6.31 5.42
CA LEU A 209 16.87 -5.10 5.49
C LEU A 209 17.75 -4.98 4.25
N VAL A 210 17.59 -3.91 3.46
CA VAL A 210 18.44 -3.59 2.31
C VAL A 210 19.36 -2.44 2.68
N LEU A 211 20.67 -2.67 2.69
CA LEU A 211 21.69 -1.67 2.98
C LEU A 211 22.57 -1.40 1.75
N PRO A 212 22.61 -0.18 1.20
CA PRO A 212 23.76 0.29 0.44
C PRO A 212 24.98 0.35 1.37
N ALA A 213 26.06 -0.34 1.01
CA ALA A 213 27.30 -0.26 1.77
C ALA A 213 27.98 1.11 1.52
N ALA A 214 28.36 1.82 2.59
CA ALA A 214 29.18 3.02 2.50
C ALA A 214 30.62 2.62 2.12
N ALA A 215 30.85 2.30 0.84
CA ALA A 215 32.13 1.81 0.32
C ALA A 215 33.30 2.76 0.66
N ASP A 216 33.07 4.07 0.59
CA ASP A 216 34.09 5.09 0.84
C ASP A 216 34.58 5.11 2.30
N ASP A 217 33.65 5.01 3.27
CA ASP A 217 33.99 4.91 4.70
C ASP A 217 34.77 3.62 4.97
N MET A 218 34.48 2.59 4.21
CA MET A 218 35.09 1.28 4.32
C MET A 218 36.49 1.21 3.72
N GLU A 219 36.70 1.84 2.58
CA GLU A 219 37.99 2.04 1.92
C GLU A 219 38.96 2.82 2.80
N SER A 220 38.50 3.96 3.33
CA SER A 220 39.31 4.82 4.19
C SER A 220 39.74 4.12 5.48
N LEU A 221 38.82 3.39 6.14
CA LEU A 221 39.13 2.60 7.33
C LEU A 221 40.16 1.49 7.06
N GLU A 222 40.13 0.87 5.88
CA GLU A 222 41.12 -0.15 5.53
C GLU A 222 42.48 0.44 5.15
N ALA A 223 42.49 1.57 4.43
CA ALA A 223 43.70 2.31 4.10
C ALA A 223 44.43 2.77 5.36
N ASP A 224 43.72 3.37 6.31
CA ASP A 224 44.28 3.87 7.58
C ASP A 224 44.89 2.73 8.41
N GLU A 225 44.25 1.55 8.41
CA GLU A 225 44.71 0.41 9.18
C GLU A 225 45.92 -0.29 8.54
N VAL A 226 45.97 -0.39 7.21
CA VAL A 226 47.17 -0.85 6.50
C VAL A 226 48.31 0.14 6.67
N GLU A 227 48.05 1.45 6.58
CA GLU A 227 49.06 2.49 6.84
C GLU A 227 49.65 2.35 8.26
N ARG A 228 48.81 2.07 9.26
CA ARG A 228 49.27 1.81 10.63
C ARG A 228 50.15 0.57 10.75
N LEU A 229 49.84 -0.51 10.02
CA LEU A 229 50.56 -1.79 10.11
C LEU A 229 51.82 -1.83 9.25
N ALA A 230 51.82 -1.14 8.10
CA ALA A 230 52.84 -1.25 7.07
C ALA A 230 53.62 0.05 6.82
N GLY A 231 53.19 1.18 7.40
CA GLY A 231 53.80 2.50 7.20
C GLY A 231 53.56 3.11 5.81
N ARG A 232 52.74 2.46 4.97
CA ARG A 232 52.39 2.91 3.62
C ARG A 232 50.88 2.90 3.46
N ARG A 233 50.34 3.98 2.91
CA ARG A 233 48.90 4.12 2.66
C ARG A 233 48.53 3.64 1.24
N PRO A 234 47.83 2.51 1.09
CA PRO A 234 47.27 2.11 -0.20
C PRO A 234 45.96 2.86 -0.49
N VAL A 235 45.55 2.85 -1.76
CA VAL A 235 44.20 3.22 -2.20
C VAL A 235 43.40 1.94 -2.37
N PHE A 236 42.31 1.82 -1.63
CA PHE A 236 41.34 0.74 -1.78
C PHE A 236 40.20 1.17 -2.69
N ASP A 237 39.72 0.24 -3.51
CA ASP A 237 38.61 0.42 -4.45
C ASP A 237 37.69 -0.80 -4.32
N TYR A 238 36.51 -0.57 -3.75
CA TYR A 238 35.48 -1.58 -3.50
C TYR A 238 34.41 -1.51 -4.58
N SER A 239 34.14 -2.64 -5.23
CA SER A 239 32.94 -2.74 -6.05
C SER A 239 31.70 -2.56 -5.18
N GLY A 240 30.82 -1.61 -5.53
CA GLY A 240 29.56 -1.40 -4.82
C GLY A 240 28.73 -2.69 -4.74
N PHE A 241 28.22 -2.99 -3.56
CA PHE A 241 27.36 -4.14 -3.31
C PHE A 241 26.25 -3.78 -2.33
N THR A 242 25.15 -4.54 -2.38
CA THR A 242 24.00 -4.35 -1.50
C THR A 242 23.87 -5.54 -0.58
N THR A 243 23.69 -5.27 0.71
CA THR A 243 23.50 -6.31 1.71
C THR A 243 22.02 -6.48 2.02
N TYR A 244 21.59 -7.74 2.13
CA TYR A 244 20.23 -8.10 2.51
C TYR A 244 20.24 -8.94 3.80
N TYR A 245 19.65 -8.44 4.90
CA TYR A 245 19.49 -9.19 6.15
C TYR A 245 18.04 -9.62 6.36
N PRO A 246 17.67 -10.85 5.96
CA PRO A 246 16.39 -11.40 6.34
C PRO A 246 16.40 -11.74 7.83
N SER A 247 15.31 -11.42 8.52
CA SER A 247 15.14 -11.76 9.93
C SER A 247 13.72 -12.18 10.24
N ILE A 248 13.59 -13.05 11.24
CA ILE A 248 12.31 -13.47 11.81
C ILE A 248 12.32 -13.08 13.28
N GLN A 249 11.26 -12.44 13.74
CA GLN A 249 11.17 -11.94 15.11
C GLN A 249 9.84 -12.36 15.75
N VAL A 250 9.90 -12.69 17.05
CA VAL A 250 8.74 -12.91 17.90
C VAL A 250 8.85 -11.99 19.11
N ALA A 251 7.85 -11.14 19.30
CA ALA A 251 7.84 -10.13 20.34
C ALA A 251 6.55 -10.13 21.14
N VAL A 252 6.65 -9.71 22.39
CA VAL A 252 5.50 -9.42 23.24
C VAL A 252 5.26 -7.91 23.20
N ASP A 253 4.06 -7.53 22.84
CA ASP A 253 3.58 -6.15 22.82
C ASP A 253 2.73 -5.88 24.07
N TYR A 254 3.04 -4.81 24.78
CA TYR A 254 2.28 -4.29 25.91
C TYR A 254 1.72 -2.89 25.58
N VAL A 255 0.42 -2.69 25.81
CA VAL A 255 -0.28 -1.42 25.57
C VAL A 255 -0.02 -0.47 26.74
N LEU A 256 0.63 0.66 26.46
CA LEU A 256 0.91 1.68 27.48
C LEU A 256 -0.26 2.62 27.72
N SER A 257 -0.99 2.96 26.65
CA SER A 257 -2.15 3.85 26.76
C SER A 257 -3.11 3.61 25.61
N ARG A 258 -4.40 3.78 25.91
CA ARG A 258 -5.48 3.80 24.92
C ARG A 258 -5.85 5.24 24.62
N ALA A 259 -6.27 5.49 23.39
CA ALA A 259 -6.95 6.73 23.06
C ALA A 259 -8.10 6.91 24.05
N ARG A 260 -8.34 8.14 24.50
CA ARG A 260 -9.62 8.40 25.16
C ARG A 260 -10.69 8.13 24.09
N PRO A 261 -11.79 7.44 24.43
CA PRO A 261 -12.95 7.47 23.56
C PRO A 261 -13.22 8.95 23.25
N GLY A 262 -13.41 9.26 21.96
CA GLY A 262 -13.77 10.63 21.57
C GLY A 262 -14.97 11.07 22.41
N PRO A 263 -15.12 12.39 22.69
CA PRO A 263 -16.38 12.86 23.26
C PRO A 263 -17.49 12.26 22.41
N PRO A 264 -18.54 11.67 23.01
CA PRO A 264 -19.62 11.11 22.22
C PRO A 264 -20.04 12.20 21.23
N ALA A 265 -20.00 11.86 19.94
CA ALA A 265 -20.66 12.70 18.94
C ALA A 265 -22.03 13.01 19.52
N ALA A 266 -22.33 14.31 19.67
CA ALA A 266 -23.46 14.86 20.43
C ALA A 266 -24.58 13.83 20.50
N ALA A 267 -24.81 13.30 21.71
CA ALA A 267 -25.62 12.12 21.96
C ALA A 267 -26.77 12.05 20.96
N ALA A 268 -26.73 11.06 20.07
CA ALA A 268 -27.91 10.68 19.33
C ALA A 268 -29.07 10.62 20.33
N PRO A 269 -30.25 11.18 20.00
CA PRO A 269 -31.36 11.26 20.93
C PRO A 269 -31.55 9.89 21.58
N ARG A 270 -31.63 9.91 22.92
CA ARG A 270 -31.78 8.74 23.77
C ARG A 270 -32.73 7.74 23.09
N PRO A 271 -32.35 6.46 22.91
CA PRO A 271 -33.27 5.51 22.31
C PRO A 271 -34.58 5.54 23.10
N PRO A 272 -35.74 5.59 22.42
CA PRO A 272 -37.02 5.52 23.10
C PRO A 272 -37.06 4.25 23.95
N ASP A 273 -37.64 4.39 25.14
CA ASP A 273 -37.74 3.35 26.15
C ASP A 273 -38.25 2.04 25.50
N PRO A 274 -37.55 0.89 25.66
CA PRO A 274 -38.02 -0.42 25.17
C PRO A 274 -39.32 -0.88 25.84
N ARG A 275 -39.86 -0.08 26.77
CA ARG A 275 -41.21 -0.21 27.33
C ARG A 275 -42.22 0.76 26.71
N ALA A 276 -41.96 1.32 25.53
CA ALA A 276 -43.01 1.92 24.72
C ALA A 276 -44.08 0.85 24.48
N GLU A 277 -45.24 1.01 25.10
CA GLU A 277 -46.37 0.09 24.98
C GLU A 277 -46.61 -0.21 23.50
N GLU A 278 -46.69 -1.49 23.16
CA GLU A 278 -47.01 -1.93 21.80
C GLU A 278 -48.27 -1.20 21.34
N SER A 279 -48.15 -0.46 20.23
CA SER A 279 -49.26 0.31 19.69
C SER A 279 -50.45 -0.61 19.40
N ALA A 280 -51.66 -0.15 19.70
CA ALA A 280 -52.88 -0.92 19.45
C ALA A 280 -52.99 -1.30 17.95
N GLU A 281 -52.49 -0.42 17.07
CA GLU A 281 -52.43 -0.61 15.63
C GLU A 281 -51.40 -1.67 15.22
N ALA A 282 -50.24 -1.76 15.88
CA ALA A 282 -49.29 -2.87 15.63
C ALA A 282 -49.88 -4.21 16.06
N ARG A 283 -50.58 -4.25 17.21
CA ARG A 283 -51.28 -5.46 17.68
C ARG A 283 -52.40 -5.88 16.72
N ALA A 284 -53.25 -4.93 16.32
CA ALA A 284 -54.33 -5.18 15.37
C ALA A 284 -53.80 -5.63 14.00
N ALA A 285 -52.70 -5.04 13.51
CA ALA A 285 -52.07 -5.46 12.27
C ALA A 285 -51.51 -6.89 12.34
N ARG A 286 -50.94 -7.30 13.48
CA ARG A 286 -50.49 -8.68 13.69
C ARG A 286 -51.65 -9.67 13.70
N GLU A 287 -52.78 -9.31 14.31
CA GLU A 287 -54.01 -10.11 14.25
C GLU A 287 -54.57 -10.23 12.83
N LEU A 288 -54.57 -9.14 12.06
CA LEU A 288 -54.98 -9.15 10.66
C LEU A 288 -54.07 -10.04 9.81
N ALA A 289 -52.75 -9.94 9.99
CA ALA A 289 -51.79 -10.81 9.31
C ALA A 289 -51.98 -12.29 9.69
N ALA A 290 -52.25 -12.58 10.96
CA ALA A 290 -52.55 -13.95 11.43
C ALA A 290 -53.85 -14.53 10.83
N ARG A 291 -54.81 -13.67 10.47
CA ARG A 291 -56.05 -14.04 9.75
C ARG A 291 -55.88 -14.10 8.22
N GLY A 292 -54.66 -13.84 7.72
CA GLY A 292 -54.34 -13.85 6.29
C GLY A 292 -54.61 -12.54 5.55
N ASP A 293 -55.05 -11.48 6.23
CA ASP A 293 -55.30 -10.17 5.63
C ASP A 293 -54.06 -9.27 5.70
N THR A 294 -53.01 -9.69 5.00
CA THR A 294 -51.71 -9.00 4.96
C THR A 294 -51.81 -7.60 4.35
N ALA A 295 -52.72 -7.39 3.40
CA ALA A 295 -52.90 -6.09 2.74
C ALA A 295 -53.51 -5.06 3.71
N ALA A 296 -54.56 -5.42 4.46
CA ALA A 296 -55.13 -4.54 5.47
C ALA A 296 -54.16 -4.27 6.63
N ALA A 297 -53.36 -5.28 7.04
CA ALA A 297 -52.31 -5.11 8.04
C ALA A 297 -51.27 -4.05 7.61
N ILE A 298 -50.74 -4.15 6.38
CA ILE A 298 -49.77 -3.19 5.85
C ILE A 298 -50.37 -1.79 5.70
N ALA A 299 -51.63 -1.67 5.23
CA ALA A 299 -52.29 -0.38 5.10
C ALA A 299 -52.43 0.33 6.46
N THR A 300 -52.82 -0.42 7.50
CA THR A 300 -52.94 0.04 8.89
C THR A 300 -51.59 0.51 9.42
N LEU A 301 -50.54 -0.29 9.24
CA LEU A 301 -49.19 0.05 9.69
C LEU A 301 -48.61 1.26 8.94
N ARG A 302 -48.82 1.36 7.62
CA ARG A 302 -48.41 2.52 6.82
C ARG A 302 -49.10 3.80 7.28
N ALA A 303 -50.39 3.74 7.64
CA ALA A 303 -51.10 4.87 8.20
C ALA A 303 -50.50 5.27 9.56
N ARG A 304 -50.20 4.28 10.41
CA ARG A 304 -49.61 4.49 11.72
C ARG A 304 -48.23 5.14 11.65
N VAL A 305 -47.32 4.64 10.81
CA VAL A 305 -45.97 5.22 10.68
C VAL A 305 -45.97 6.60 10.00
N ARG A 306 -46.98 6.92 9.19
CA ARG A 306 -47.17 8.31 8.69
C ARG A 306 -47.61 9.26 9.81
N GLN A 307 -48.45 8.81 10.72
CA GLN A 307 -48.92 9.61 11.85
C GLN A 307 -47.85 9.72 12.96
N THR A 308 -47.15 8.62 13.23
CA THR A 308 -46.09 8.52 14.24
C THR A 308 -44.84 7.93 13.61
N PRO A 309 -43.97 8.75 12.98
CA PRO A 309 -42.78 8.29 12.25
C PRO A 309 -41.72 7.56 13.09
N HIS A 310 -41.81 7.61 14.42
CA HIS A 310 -40.85 6.97 15.33
C HIS A 310 -41.48 5.87 16.19
N ASP A 311 -42.65 5.32 15.82
CA ASP A 311 -43.28 4.21 16.53
C ASP A 311 -42.48 2.90 16.30
N PRO A 312 -41.75 2.38 17.31
CA PRO A 312 -40.87 1.22 17.10
C PRO A 312 -41.65 -0.05 16.80
N SER A 313 -42.83 -0.20 17.41
CA SER A 313 -43.70 -1.37 17.24
C SER A 313 -44.32 -1.43 15.86
N ALA A 314 -44.79 -0.29 15.33
CA ALA A 314 -45.39 -0.22 14.00
C ALA A 314 -44.35 -0.43 12.90
N TRP A 315 -43.15 0.15 13.04
CA TRP A 315 -42.05 -0.06 12.08
C TRP A 315 -41.54 -1.50 12.08
N ARG A 316 -41.45 -2.13 13.25
CA ARG A 316 -41.11 -3.55 13.38
C ARG A 316 -42.06 -4.43 12.56
N GLU A 317 -43.37 -4.35 12.83
CA GLU A 317 -44.36 -5.18 12.14
C GLU A 317 -44.41 -4.88 10.63
N LEU A 318 -44.31 -3.59 10.25
CA LEU A 318 -44.33 -3.19 8.84
C LEU A 318 -43.14 -3.78 8.07
N ALA A 319 -41.94 -3.68 8.64
CA ALA A 319 -40.72 -4.17 8.00
C ALA A 319 -40.73 -5.69 7.86
N LEU A 320 -41.21 -6.44 8.88
CA LEU A 320 -41.32 -7.90 8.82
C LEU A 320 -42.33 -8.35 7.76
N LEU A 321 -43.51 -7.71 7.67
CA LEU A 321 -44.50 -8.05 6.65
C LEU A 321 -44.00 -7.75 5.24
N LEU A 322 -43.33 -6.61 5.04
CA LEU A 322 -42.73 -6.27 3.75
C LEU A 322 -41.59 -7.23 3.36
N ALA A 323 -40.80 -7.70 4.33
CA ALA A 323 -39.75 -8.70 4.08
C ALA A 323 -40.34 -10.03 3.59
N VAL A 324 -41.44 -10.49 4.19
CA VAL A 324 -42.16 -11.71 3.76
C VAL A 324 -42.73 -11.55 2.34
N ILE A 325 -43.27 -10.37 2.01
CA ILE A 325 -43.71 -10.08 0.64
C ILE A 325 -42.52 -10.12 -0.32
N ALA A 326 -41.40 -9.50 0.04
CA ALA A 326 -40.20 -9.48 -0.81
C ALA A 326 -39.66 -10.89 -1.10
N GLU A 327 -39.76 -11.81 -0.14
CA GLU A 327 -39.40 -13.22 -0.35
C GLU A 327 -40.27 -13.91 -1.43
N SER A 328 -41.52 -13.47 -1.61
CA SER A 328 -42.46 -14.01 -2.61
C SER A 328 -42.48 -13.20 -3.92
N ASP A 329 -42.24 -11.90 -3.83
CA ASP A 329 -42.19 -10.94 -4.93
C ASP A 329 -40.92 -10.08 -4.80
N SER A 330 -39.90 -10.48 -5.54
CA SER A 330 -38.59 -9.83 -5.52
C SER A 330 -38.60 -8.35 -5.94
N THR A 331 -39.66 -7.87 -6.62
CA THR A 331 -39.79 -6.45 -6.99
C THR A 331 -40.08 -5.55 -5.79
N ALA A 332 -40.61 -6.11 -4.70
CA ALA A 332 -40.84 -5.41 -3.44
C ALA A 332 -39.59 -5.32 -2.55
N ALA A 333 -38.48 -5.97 -2.93
CA ALA A 333 -37.26 -6.04 -2.12
C ALA A 333 -36.62 -4.68 -1.78
N PRO A 334 -36.55 -3.67 -2.69
CA PRO A 334 -36.02 -2.35 -2.35
C PRO A 334 -36.85 -1.64 -1.27
N GLY A 335 -38.19 -1.68 -1.38
CA GLY A 335 -39.08 -1.07 -0.40
C GLY A 335 -39.06 -1.78 0.96
N ALA A 336 -38.91 -3.11 0.97
CA ALA A 336 -38.71 -3.88 2.19
C ALA A 336 -37.36 -3.57 2.85
N TRP A 337 -36.31 -3.37 2.05
CA TRP A 337 -34.97 -3.04 2.51
C TRP A 337 -34.90 -1.68 3.22
N GLU A 338 -35.55 -0.66 2.66
CA GLU A 338 -35.66 0.66 3.30
C GLU A 338 -36.40 0.59 4.64
N ALA A 339 -37.54 -0.12 4.68
CA ALA A 339 -38.32 -0.30 5.90
C ALA A 339 -37.52 -1.06 6.99
N LEU A 340 -36.77 -2.10 6.61
CA LEU A 340 -35.92 -2.87 7.52
C LEU A 340 -34.77 -2.03 8.08
N GLN A 341 -34.09 -1.22 7.26
CA GLN A 341 -33.05 -0.31 7.76
C GLN A 341 -33.60 0.64 8.83
N HIS A 342 -34.79 1.20 8.58
CA HIS A 342 -35.42 2.10 9.53
C HIS A 342 -35.85 1.37 10.81
N ALA A 343 -36.48 0.19 10.68
CA ALA A 343 -36.91 -0.60 11.83
C ALA A 343 -35.72 -1.10 12.69
N VAL A 344 -34.58 -1.46 12.09
CA VAL A 344 -33.36 -1.88 12.82
C VAL A 344 -32.82 -0.72 13.63
N SER A 345 -32.88 0.50 13.09
CA SER A 345 -32.44 1.69 13.82
C SER A 345 -33.28 1.99 15.07
N LEU A 346 -34.56 1.60 15.06
CA LEU A 346 -35.49 1.77 16.18
C LEU A 346 -35.50 0.56 17.14
N ASN A 347 -35.18 -0.64 16.66
CA ASN A 347 -35.17 -1.89 17.43
C ASN A 347 -33.88 -2.70 17.15
N PRO A 348 -32.71 -2.23 17.64
CA PRO A 348 -31.41 -2.80 17.25
C PRO A 348 -31.18 -4.23 17.73
N ASP A 349 -31.87 -4.66 18.80
CA ASP A 349 -31.70 -5.98 19.42
C ASP A 349 -32.78 -7.00 18.99
N ASP A 350 -33.68 -6.66 18.06
CA ASP A 350 -34.71 -7.59 17.59
C ASP A 350 -34.14 -8.64 16.63
N VAL A 351 -34.00 -9.87 17.14
CA VAL A 351 -33.44 -11.01 16.41
C VAL A 351 -34.22 -11.35 15.14
N GLN A 352 -35.56 -11.22 15.14
CA GLN A 352 -36.37 -11.51 13.96
C GLN A 352 -36.13 -10.47 12.87
N LEU A 353 -36.01 -9.21 13.28
CA LEU A 353 -35.76 -8.09 12.39
C LEU A 353 -34.35 -8.16 11.77
N LEU A 354 -33.33 -8.50 12.56
CA LEU A 354 -31.96 -8.72 12.07
C LEU A 354 -31.88 -9.91 11.10
N ALA A 355 -32.62 -10.99 11.39
CA ALA A 355 -32.70 -12.13 10.49
C ALA A 355 -33.38 -11.77 9.16
N ALA A 356 -34.49 -11.02 9.19
CA ALA A 356 -35.17 -10.51 8.00
C ALA A 356 -34.27 -9.56 7.20
N TYR A 357 -33.54 -8.67 7.88
CA TYR A 357 -32.55 -7.78 7.28
C TYR A 357 -31.49 -8.56 6.49
N GLY A 358 -30.89 -9.60 7.08
CA GLY A 358 -29.91 -10.44 6.38
C GLY A 358 -30.48 -11.14 5.14
N ARG A 359 -31.70 -11.67 5.22
CA ARG A 359 -32.36 -12.35 4.08
C ARG A 359 -32.72 -11.38 2.97
N THR A 360 -33.36 -10.24 3.29
CA THR A 360 -33.73 -9.23 2.30
C THR A 360 -32.51 -8.58 1.68
N ARG A 361 -31.42 -8.36 2.44
CA ARG A 361 -30.14 -7.92 1.88
C ARG A 361 -29.63 -8.88 0.82
N ALA A 362 -29.56 -10.16 1.14
CA ALA A 362 -29.09 -11.18 0.21
C ALA A 362 -30.02 -11.34 -1.01
N LEU A 363 -31.30 -11.00 -0.86
CA LEU A 363 -32.27 -10.95 -1.96
C LEU A 363 -32.01 -9.74 -2.87
N VAL A 364 -31.82 -8.54 -2.32
CA VAL A 364 -31.47 -7.32 -3.06
C VAL A 364 -30.13 -7.47 -3.77
N GLU A 365 -29.12 -8.04 -3.11
CA GLU A 365 -27.82 -8.34 -3.71
C GLU A 365 -27.97 -9.35 -4.86
N ARG A 366 -28.87 -10.34 -4.73
CA ARG A 366 -29.16 -11.31 -5.80
C ARG A 366 -29.93 -10.69 -6.97
N THR A 367 -30.96 -9.87 -6.74
CA THR A 367 -31.67 -9.18 -7.83
C THR A 367 -30.80 -8.14 -8.53
N GLN A 368 -29.87 -7.49 -7.80
CA GLN A 368 -28.84 -6.64 -8.40
C GLN A 368 -27.81 -7.46 -9.20
N ALA A 369 -27.33 -8.60 -8.67
CA ALA A 369 -26.38 -9.47 -9.36
C ALA A 369 -26.96 -10.19 -10.60
N VAL A 370 -28.27 -10.46 -10.63
CA VAL A 370 -28.96 -11.01 -11.82
C VAL A 370 -29.15 -9.94 -12.91
N THR A 371 -29.05 -8.65 -12.56
CA THR A 371 -29.15 -7.53 -13.50
C THR A 371 -27.77 -7.05 -14.00
N GLU A 372 -26.71 -7.28 -13.22
CA GLU A 372 -25.33 -6.91 -13.58
C GLU A 372 -24.46 -8.14 -13.87
N ALA A 373 -24.61 -8.72 -15.06
CA ALA A 373 -23.51 -9.47 -15.65
C ALA A 373 -22.33 -8.49 -15.84
N PRO A 374 -21.11 -8.80 -15.39
CA PRO A 374 -19.98 -7.87 -15.51
C PRO A 374 -19.72 -7.62 -17.01
N PRO A 375 -19.80 -6.37 -17.51
CA PRO A 375 -19.48 -6.11 -18.91
C PRO A 375 -18.00 -6.41 -19.12
N GLU A 376 -17.70 -7.30 -20.08
CA GLU A 376 -16.35 -7.48 -20.58
C GLU A 376 -15.73 -6.10 -20.85
N PRO A 377 -14.50 -5.84 -20.38
CA PRO A 377 -13.85 -4.56 -20.64
C PRO A 377 -13.71 -4.35 -22.16
N PHE A 378 -14.27 -3.27 -22.69
CA PHE A 378 -14.01 -2.89 -24.08
C PHE A 378 -12.55 -2.50 -24.24
N THR A 379 -11.98 -2.83 -25.38
CA THR A 379 -10.57 -2.60 -25.70
C THR A 379 -10.44 -1.47 -26.72
N VAL A 380 -9.35 -0.71 -26.62
CA VAL A 380 -8.93 0.28 -27.63
C VAL A 380 -7.59 -0.17 -28.17
N SER A 381 -7.51 -0.40 -29.48
CA SER A 381 -6.29 -0.76 -30.20
C SER A 381 -5.27 0.38 -30.17
N ALA A 382 -4.06 0.11 -30.65
CA ALA A 382 -3.04 1.16 -30.78
C ALA A 382 -3.56 2.32 -31.64
N VAL A 383 -3.30 3.56 -31.20
CA VAL A 383 -3.67 4.76 -31.96
C VAL A 383 -2.60 4.99 -33.03
N ALA A 384 -3.00 5.04 -34.30
CA ALA A 384 -2.11 5.39 -35.39
C ALA A 384 -2.24 6.88 -35.71
N VAL A 385 -1.10 7.57 -35.84
CA VAL A 385 -1.03 8.99 -36.16
C VAL A 385 -0.32 9.16 -37.49
N GLN A 386 -0.95 9.88 -38.43
CA GLN A 386 -0.33 10.29 -39.69
C GLN A 386 -0.26 11.81 -39.72
N VAL A 387 0.94 12.35 -39.94
CA VAL A 387 1.17 13.79 -40.05
C VAL A 387 0.99 14.19 -41.52
N ALA A 388 0.16 15.20 -41.77
CA ALA A 388 -0.04 15.82 -43.06
C ALA A 388 0.69 17.18 -43.12
N GLU A 389 0.85 17.72 -44.33
CA GLU A 389 1.45 19.03 -44.52
C GLU A 389 0.67 20.14 -43.77
N ALA A 390 1.36 21.22 -43.40
CA ALA A 390 0.79 22.40 -42.71
C ALA A 390 0.14 22.14 -41.33
N GLY A 391 0.65 21.18 -40.56
CA GLY A 391 0.20 20.94 -39.17
C GLY A 391 -1.10 20.14 -39.05
N GLY A 392 -1.50 19.46 -40.14
CA GLY A 392 -2.60 18.51 -40.13
C GLY A 392 -2.22 17.18 -39.51
N LEU A 393 -3.14 16.57 -38.77
CA LEU A 393 -3.00 15.24 -38.19
C LEU A 393 -4.21 14.39 -38.56
N SER A 394 -3.97 13.14 -38.96
CA SER A 394 -5.00 12.12 -39.14
C SER A 394 -4.78 11.03 -38.11
N LEU A 395 -5.76 10.87 -37.21
CA LEU A 395 -5.75 9.86 -36.16
C LEU A 395 -6.68 8.71 -36.52
N SER A 396 -6.18 7.48 -36.44
CA SER A 396 -7.00 6.28 -36.53
C SER A 396 -7.14 5.64 -35.15
N VAL A 397 -8.39 5.49 -34.70
CA VAL A 397 -8.76 4.96 -33.38
C VAL A 397 -9.73 3.80 -33.59
N GLU A 398 -9.36 2.62 -33.09
CA GLU A 398 -10.22 1.44 -33.14
C GLU A 398 -10.57 1.01 -31.71
N ALA A 399 -11.86 0.77 -31.47
CA ALA A 399 -12.35 0.23 -30.21
C ALA A 399 -13.27 -0.96 -30.48
N SER A 400 -13.16 -2.01 -29.66
CA SER A 400 -13.98 -3.22 -29.77
C SER A 400 -14.61 -3.60 -28.44
N GLY A 401 -15.83 -4.13 -28.49
CA GLY A 401 -16.59 -4.53 -27.32
C GLY A 401 -17.27 -3.37 -26.58
N LEU A 402 -17.53 -2.24 -27.26
CA LEU A 402 -18.23 -1.10 -26.66
C LEU A 402 -19.64 -1.52 -26.19
N PRO A 403 -20.01 -1.23 -24.93
CA PRO A 403 -21.35 -1.49 -24.44
C PRO A 403 -22.41 -0.73 -25.23
N LEU A 404 -23.48 -1.44 -25.62
CA LEU A 404 -24.62 -0.85 -26.32
C LEU A 404 -25.52 -0.12 -25.31
N SER A 405 -26.02 1.04 -25.72
CA SER A 405 -27.06 1.77 -25.00
C SER A 405 -28.42 1.05 -25.17
N PRO A 406 -29.46 1.40 -24.39
CA PRO A 406 -30.78 0.76 -24.47
C PRO A 406 -31.46 0.83 -25.85
N ASP A 407 -31.02 1.75 -26.71
CA ASP A 407 -31.44 1.90 -28.11
C ASP A 407 -30.69 0.98 -29.09
N GLY A 408 -29.84 0.07 -28.58
CA GLY A 408 -29.06 -0.88 -29.37
C GLY A 408 -27.81 -0.30 -30.02
N ARG A 409 -27.46 0.97 -29.73
CA ARG A 409 -26.31 1.66 -30.34
C ARG A 409 -25.15 1.83 -29.36
N ALA A 410 -23.93 1.68 -29.84
CA ALA A 410 -22.74 2.06 -29.08
C ALA A 410 -22.61 3.58 -29.08
N ARG A 411 -22.75 4.21 -27.90
CA ARG A 411 -22.53 5.65 -27.71
C ARG A 411 -21.24 5.87 -26.94
N TYR A 412 -20.36 6.71 -27.47
CA TYR A 412 -19.05 6.93 -26.88
C TYR A 412 -18.54 8.36 -27.13
N ARG A 413 -17.65 8.80 -26.24
CA ARG A 413 -16.95 10.09 -26.32
C ARG A 413 -15.46 9.84 -26.53
N VAL A 414 -14.88 10.51 -27.52
CA VAL A 414 -13.44 10.51 -27.78
C VAL A 414 -12.86 11.85 -27.35
N THR A 415 -11.96 11.84 -26.39
CA THR A 415 -11.20 13.01 -25.94
C THR A 415 -9.77 12.91 -26.46
N ILE A 416 -9.29 13.94 -27.14
CA ILE A 416 -7.97 13.98 -27.78
C ILE A 416 -7.17 15.15 -27.22
N GLU A 417 -5.98 14.86 -26.72
CA GLU A 417 -4.99 15.84 -26.27
C GLU A 417 -3.69 15.63 -27.06
N VAL A 418 -3.01 16.72 -27.42
CA VAL A 418 -1.67 16.67 -28.04
C VAL A 418 -0.70 17.41 -27.12
N LEU A 419 0.44 16.77 -26.85
CA LEU A 419 1.52 17.32 -26.05
C LEU A 419 2.74 17.59 -26.94
N ASP A 420 3.38 18.73 -26.74
CA ASP A 420 4.63 19.11 -27.39
C ASP A 420 5.85 18.40 -26.75
N PRO A 421 7.08 18.56 -27.31
CA PRO A 421 8.28 17.94 -26.74
C PRO A 421 8.61 18.37 -25.30
N ALA A 422 8.12 19.54 -24.86
CA ALA A 422 8.27 20.04 -23.49
C ALA A 422 7.19 19.49 -22.54
N GLY A 423 6.18 18.78 -23.08
CA GLY A 423 5.06 18.22 -22.33
C GLY A 423 3.88 19.18 -22.18
N GLU A 424 3.89 20.33 -22.87
CA GLU A 424 2.81 21.32 -22.83
C GLU A 424 1.70 20.98 -23.84
N ARG A 425 0.45 21.33 -23.50
CA ARG A 425 -0.70 21.03 -24.35
C ARG A 425 -0.72 21.93 -25.58
N VAL A 426 -0.71 21.31 -26.76
CA VAL A 426 -0.86 21.99 -28.05
C VAL A 426 -2.36 22.15 -28.34
N PRO A 427 -2.88 23.38 -28.50
CA PRO A 427 -4.27 23.57 -28.86
C PRO A 427 -4.58 22.98 -30.24
N LEU A 428 -5.70 22.29 -30.36
CA LEU A 428 -6.14 21.60 -31.58
C LEU A 428 -7.59 21.94 -31.92
N ARG A 429 -7.94 21.73 -33.19
CA ARG A 429 -9.31 21.86 -33.71
C ARG A 429 -9.60 20.80 -34.78
N PRO A 430 -10.87 20.45 -35.05
CA PRO A 430 -11.22 19.55 -36.14
C PRO A 430 -10.84 20.15 -37.50
N ALA A 431 -10.24 19.35 -38.38
CA ALA A 431 -9.93 19.81 -39.75
C ALA A 431 -11.19 20.12 -40.57
N ALA A 432 -12.31 19.45 -40.26
CA ALA A 432 -13.61 19.70 -40.91
C ALA A 432 -14.28 21.02 -40.48
N ALA A 433 -13.77 21.69 -39.44
CA ALA A 433 -14.29 22.95 -38.93
C ALA A 433 -13.13 23.92 -38.62
N PRO A 434 -12.41 24.40 -39.65
CA PRO A 434 -11.19 25.19 -39.48
C PRO A 434 -11.44 26.51 -38.74
N ASP A 435 -12.64 27.08 -38.83
CA ASP A 435 -13.00 28.33 -38.16
C ASP A 435 -13.38 28.16 -36.68
N SER A 436 -13.38 26.93 -36.16
CA SER A 436 -13.64 26.67 -34.74
C SER A 436 -12.48 27.14 -33.86
N ALA A 437 -12.82 27.61 -32.65
CA ALA A 437 -11.83 28.03 -31.67
C ALA A 437 -10.93 26.84 -31.27
N PRO A 438 -9.60 27.00 -31.25
CA PRO A 438 -8.70 25.95 -30.78
C PRO A 438 -8.97 25.59 -29.32
N THR A 439 -8.92 24.30 -29.01
CA THR A 439 -9.17 23.77 -27.66
C THR A 439 -7.96 22.97 -27.17
N ALA A 440 -7.73 22.98 -25.85
CA ALA A 440 -6.63 22.22 -25.24
C ALA A 440 -6.89 20.70 -25.21
N ALA A 441 -8.17 20.31 -25.31
CA ALA A 441 -8.62 18.93 -25.46
C ALA A 441 -9.85 18.94 -26.37
N LEU A 442 -9.80 18.19 -27.47
CA LEU A 442 -10.94 18.06 -28.37
C LEU A 442 -11.83 16.92 -27.90
N GLU A 443 -13.11 17.19 -27.69
CA GLU A 443 -14.10 16.19 -27.32
C GLU A 443 -15.08 15.96 -28.46
N LEU A 444 -15.24 14.71 -28.86
CA LEU A 444 -16.14 14.29 -29.93
C LEU A 444 -17.05 13.19 -29.40
N GLU A 445 -18.36 13.45 -29.38
CA GLU A 445 -19.36 12.41 -29.14
C GLU A 445 -19.76 11.75 -30.45
N ARG A 446 -19.90 10.42 -30.42
CA ARG A 446 -20.17 9.57 -31.57
C ARG A 446 -21.14 8.44 -31.19
N GLY A 447 -21.86 7.96 -32.20
CA GLY A 447 -22.73 6.80 -32.12
C GLY A 447 -22.40 5.83 -33.24
N ALA A 448 -22.46 4.54 -32.96
CA ALA A 448 -22.28 3.48 -33.93
C ALA A 448 -23.34 2.38 -33.74
N ASP A 449 -23.76 1.75 -34.84
CA ASP A 449 -24.69 0.61 -34.83
C ASP A 449 -23.98 -0.72 -34.49
N SER A 450 -22.67 -0.68 -34.21
CA SER A 450 -21.83 -1.85 -33.91
C SER A 450 -21.02 -1.62 -32.61
N PRO A 451 -20.78 -2.66 -31.80
CA PRO A 451 -19.91 -2.59 -30.63
C PRO A 451 -18.42 -2.48 -30.98
N SER A 452 -18.05 -2.62 -32.26
CA SER A 452 -16.72 -2.37 -32.77
C SER A 452 -16.74 -1.18 -33.72
N VAL A 453 -15.86 -0.22 -33.47
CA VAL A 453 -15.76 1.04 -34.20
C VAL A 453 -14.32 1.28 -34.66
N ALA A 454 -14.18 1.77 -35.88
CA ALA A 454 -12.93 2.23 -36.46
C ALA A 454 -13.15 3.66 -36.96
N GLU A 455 -12.56 4.63 -36.26
CA GLU A 455 -12.75 6.04 -36.52
C GLU A 455 -11.48 6.65 -37.09
N ARG A 456 -11.64 7.55 -38.06
CA ARG A 456 -10.56 8.40 -38.58
C ARG A 456 -10.89 9.86 -38.32
N ILE A 457 -10.05 10.52 -37.54
CA ILE A 457 -10.28 11.88 -37.05
C ILE A 457 -9.18 12.77 -37.59
N ALA A 458 -9.57 13.73 -38.45
CA ALA A 458 -8.67 14.73 -39.00
C ALA A 458 -8.66 15.99 -38.11
N LEU A 459 -7.48 16.45 -37.74
CA LEU A 459 -7.23 17.55 -36.82
C LEU A 459 -6.24 18.56 -37.41
N LEU A 460 -6.31 19.79 -36.92
CA LEU A 460 -5.34 20.85 -37.18
C LEU A 460 -4.76 21.33 -35.86
N LEU A 461 -3.43 21.35 -35.77
CA LEU A 461 -2.73 21.96 -34.64
C LEU A 461 -2.72 23.49 -34.79
N ALA A 462 -3.01 24.22 -33.72
CA ALA A 462 -2.95 25.68 -33.73
C ALA A 462 -1.50 26.21 -33.78
N ARG A 463 -0.54 25.39 -33.31
CA ARG A 463 0.90 25.65 -33.37
C ARG A 463 1.62 24.33 -33.63
N SER A 464 2.46 24.29 -34.66
CA SER A 464 3.32 23.14 -34.97
C SER A 464 4.77 23.53 -34.70
N GLN A 465 5.40 22.84 -33.75
CA GLN A 465 6.85 22.95 -33.53
C GLN A 465 7.53 21.70 -34.10
N PRO A 466 8.76 21.81 -34.63
CA PRO A 466 9.53 20.62 -34.97
C PRO A 466 9.86 19.79 -33.71
N GLY A 467 9.81 18.47 -33.82
CA GLY A 467 10.16 17.54 -32.74
C GLY A 467 9.11 16.47 -32.43
N THR A 468 9.40 15.62 -31.45
CA THR A 468 8.55 14.51 -31.04
C THR A 468 7.39 14.97 -30.16
N HIS A 469 6.18 14.81 -30.66
CA HIS A 469 4.93 15.12 -29.98
C HIS A 469 4.26 13.82 -29.50
N THR A 470 3.37 13.93 -28.51
CA THR A 470 2.57 12.79 -28.02
C THR A 470 1.09 13.09 -28.12
N VAL A 471 0.32 12.23 -28.77
CA VAL A 471 -1.15 12.25 -28.74
C VAL A 471 -1.64 11.33 -27.64
N ARG A 472 -2.56 11.82 -26.81
CA ARG A 472 -3.33 11.02 -25.86
C ARG A 472 -4.79 10.99 -26.30
N VAL A 473 -5.30 9.79 -26.54
CA VAL A 473 -6.70 9.54 -26.90
C VAL A 473 -7.36 8.77 -25.76
N ARG A 474 -8.47 9.31 -25.26
CA ARG A 474 -9.33 8.65 -24.28
C ARG A 474 -10.68 8.36 -24.91
N VAL A 475 -11.07 7.09 -24.95
CA VAL A 475 -12.41 6.67 -25.38
C VAL A 475 -13.22 6.35 -24.14
N THR A 476 -14.40 6.97 -24.01
CA THR A 476 -15.32 6.79 -22.88
C THR A 476 -16.65 6.25 -23.39
N SER A 477 -17.08 5.08 -22.91
CA SER A 477 -18.41 4.56 -23.19
C SER A 477 -19.45 5.39 -22.42
N LEU A 478 -20.42 5.96 -23.13
CA LEU A 478 -21.49 6.73 -22.52
C LEU A 478 -22.58 5.84 -21.90
N ALA A 479 -22.66 4.58 -22.32
CA ALA A 479 -23.56 3.58 -21.75
C ALA A 479 -23.09 3.06 -20.39
N SER A 480 -21.77 2.88 -20.21
CA SER A 480 -21.19 2.30 -18.99
C SER A 480 -20.38 3.28 -18.14
N GLY A 481 -20.08 4.48 -18.64
CA GLY A 481 -19.20 5.46 -17.99
C GLY A 481 -17.71 5.08 -17.95
N ARG A 482 -17.32 3.90 -18.45
CA ARG A 482 -15.93 3.43 -18.42
C ARG A 482 -15.09 4.12 -19.50
N SER A 483 -13.82 4.39 -19.19
CA SER A 483 -12.88 5.00 -20.13
C SER A 483 -11.57 4.21 -20.29
N VAL A 484 -11.03 4.20 -21.51
CA VAL A 484 -9.74 3.60 -21.85
C VAL A 484 -8.88 4.67 -22.53
N THR A 485 -7.64 4.83 -22.07
CA THR A 485 -6.69 5.80 -22.61
C THR A 485 -5.55 5.10 -23.36
N ARG A 486 -5.17 5.65 -24.51
CA ARG A 486 -4.02 5.24 -25.33
C ARG A 486 -3.20 6.45 -25.71
N THR A 487 -1.91 6.22 -25.89
CA THR A 487 -0.94 7.26 -26.26
C THR A 487 -0.14 6.80 -27.47
N ALA A 488 0.17 7.72 -28.37
CA ALA A 488 1.03 7.48 -29.52
C ALA A 488 1.96 8.69 -29.72
N ALA A 489 3.24 8.42 -29.99
CA ALA A 489 4.21 9.44 -30.33
C ALA A 489 4.24 9.66 -31.85
N PHE A 490 4.50 10.89 -32.29
CA PHE A 490 4.68 11.24 -33.68
C PHE A 490 5.68 12.39 -33.82
N GLU A 491 6.28 12.55 -34.99
CA GLU A 491 7.31 13.56 -35.24
C GLU A 491 6.81 14.58 -36.26
N ILE A 492 6.97 15.86 -35.94
CA ILE A 492 6.79 16.97 -36.88
C ILE A 492 8.19 17.40 -37.31
N ARG A 493 8.44 17.44 -38.62
CA ARG A 493 9.72 17.88 -39.21
C ARG A 493 9.74 19.36 -39.47
#